data_AF-A0A3S2LY48-F1
#
_entry.id   AF-A0A3S2LY48-F1
#
_cell.length_a   1.000
_cell.length_b   1.000
_cell.length_c   1.000
_cell.angle_alpha   90.00
_cell.angle_beta   90.00
_cell.angle_gamma   90.00
#
_symmetry.space_group_name_H-M   'P 1'
#
loop_
_entity.id
_entity.type
_entity.pdbx_description
1 polymer ?
#
loop_
_entity_poly.entity_id
_entity_poly.type
_entity_poly.pdbx_seq_one_letter_code
_entity_poly.pdbx_strand_id
1 'polypeptide(L)'
;MLDTLLNRRVEGTETLRTKMSKIPAQNLAGTTRKKKEGKPCPTGNPQQSETKEVCSKVKQFLLEEELRLSKKRELLYVGRMIGELEILIKNKNEDLLKLSEKVKKKQSEVSLLQHVRDKVKTTTDEVTGESELDLTEAQILENEAHLRRQNRSLKEGLVKEIKMLQSENAATEELLNKHKKYRNLISRLCSRECQEAQGSDTRENEDDQNSEFEETAVCKKSPFLTWKNCVDSVRVMLKMEELEDQNLFLIESSTENKNDSLDRTAELISRATEEEERAQILKVNSMKNKCAIERRNFEIVKNKVDQHNLSTTVDQDILLETLRKKVTEVHSCFADAELSSSSTLEKLAVIENHMIMLLRNLEKIPKDEVKSLWQIKENEKRSSFHAGNQFFSPFLLFSKWREEKLRLETEKREEKLRRHAELAMTEPKKITGRKLMQRYMMPVVKPKTKVTVEVTQEPEDDLYKDLFSEST
;
A
#
# COMPACT_ATOMS: atom_id res chain seq x y z
N MET A 1 -4.15 -10.83 -16.22
CA MET A 1 -3.94 -9.37 -16.32
C MET A 1 -2.83 -8.97 -17.30
N LEU A 2 -2.19 -9.91 -18.02
CA LEU A 2 -1.15 -9.60 -19.01
C LEU A 2 -1.65 -9.53 -20.46
N ASP A 3 -2.84 -10.07 -20.76
CA ASP A 3 -3.39 -10.08 -22.13
C ASP A 3 -4.08 -8.77 -22.55
N THR A 4 -4.39 -7.88 -21.62
CA THR A 4 -5.06 -6.60 -21.92
C THR A 4 -4.11 -5.49 -22.39
N LEU A 5 -2.79 -5.69 -22.35
CA LEU A 5 -1.80 -4.67 -22.74
C LEU A 5 -1.29 -4.82 -24.19
N LEU A 6 -1.51 -5.96 -24.85
CA LEU A 6 -1.07 -6.17 -26.23
C LEU A 6 -2.07 -5.67 -27.29
N ASN A 7 -3.35 -5.51 -26.96
CA ASN A 7 -4.37 -5.05 -27.92
C ASN A 7 -4.41 -3.54 -28.16
N ARG A 8 -3.73 -2.71 -27.35
CA ARG A 8 -3.72 -1.25 -27.55
C ARG A 8 -2.69 -0.73 -28.53
N ARG A 9 -1.83 -1.59 -29.10
CA ARG A 9 -0.73 -1.15 -29.99
C ARG A 9 -1.09 -1.15 -31.48
N VAL A 10 -2.24 -1.71 -31.86
CA VAL A 10 -2.63 -1.88 -33.28
C VAL A 10 -3.57 -0.77 -33.76
N GLU A 11 -4.37 -0.14 -32.89
CA GLU A 11 -5.38 0.87 -33.28
C GLU A 11 -4.80 2.27 -33.63
N GLY A 12 -3.51 2.50 -33.39
CA GLY A 12 -2.88 3.82 -33.60
C GLY A 12 -2.39 4.10 -35.03
N THR A 13 -2.39 3.12 -35.93
CA THR A 13 -1.76 3.26 -37.26
C THR A 13 -2.73 3.41 -38.43
N GLU A 14 -4.03 3.14 -38.23
CA GLU A 14 -5.04 3.25 -39.29
C GLU A 14 -5.67 4.65 -39.40
N THR A 15 -5.61 5.47 -38.34
CA THR A 15 -6.25 6.80 -38.30
C THR A 15 -5.49 7.92 -39.01
N LEU A 16 -4.24 7.67 -39.46
CA LEU A 16 -3.45 8.66 -40.21
C LEU A 16 -3.54 8.52 -41.74
N ARG A 17 -4.03 7.38 -42.27
CA ARG A 17 -4.20 7.21 -43.72
C ARG A 17 -5.51 7.82 -44.24
N THR A 18 -6.51 8.00 -43.38
CA THR A 18 -7.87 8.43 -43.77
C THR A 18 -8.05 9.96 -43.81
N LYS A 19 -7.06 10.75 -43.37
CA LYS A 19 -7.15 12.23 -43.34
C LYS A 19 -6.47 12.95 -44.52
N MET A 20 -5.88 12.21 -45.46
CA MET A 20 -5.20 12.76 -46.65
C MET A 20 -6.08 12.86 -47.91
N SER A 21 -7.38 12.51 -47.84
CA SER A 21 -8.31 12.62 -48.98
C SER A 21 -9.45 13.58 -48.65
N LYS A 22 -9.19 14.89 -48.81
CA LYS A 22 -10.21 15.92 -49.02
C LYS A 22 -9.54 17.23 -49.43
N ILE A 23 -9.23 17.33 -50.72
CA ILE A 23 -8.99 18.62 -51.37
C ILE A 23 -10.34 19.08 -51.94
N PRO A 24 -10.85 20.27 -51.58
CA PRO A 24 -12.09 20.79 -52.17
C PRO A 24 -11.80 21.31 -53.58
N ALA A 25 -12.39 20.66 -54.59
CA ALA A 25 -12.50 21.24 -55.92
C ALA A 25 -13.62 22.29 -55.90
N GLN A 26 -13.27 23.58 -55.99
CA GLN A 26 -14.23 24.63 -56.31
C GLN A 26 -13.64 25.62 -57.31
N ASN A 27 -14.48 25.93 -58.30
CA ASN A 27 -14.50 27.12 -59.16
C ASN A 27 -13.68 27.08 -60.45
N LEU A 28 -14.27 26.46 -61.48
CA LEU A 28 -14.16 26.92 -62.87
C LEU A 28 -15.57 26.95 -63.47
N ALA A 29 -16.22 28.11 -63.36
CA ALA A 29 -17.49 28.41 -64.00
C ALA A 29 -17.29 28.53 -65.52
N GLY A 30 -17.63 27.47 -66.25
CA GLY A 30 -17.71 27.49 -67.71
C GLY A 30 -18.89 28.33 -68.17
N THR A 31 -18.60 29.46 -68.81
CA THR A 31 -19.59 30.30 -69.48
C THR A 31 -20.05 29.62 -70.77
N THR A 32 -21.26 29.09 -70.77
CA THR A 32 -21.94 28.58 -71.97
C THR A 32 -22.46 29.74 -72.82
N ARG A 33 -21.76 30.07 -73.91
CA ARG A 33 -22.24 31.02 -74.92
C ARG A 33 -23.22 30.33 -75.85
N LYS A 34 -24.46 30.83 -75.85
CA LYS A 34 -25.55 30.46 -76.78
C LYS A 34 -25.14 30.64 -78.24
N LYS A 35 -25.33 29.59 -79.03
CA LYS A 35 -25.32 29.57 -80.49
C LYS A 35 -26.59 30.27 -80.99
N LYS A 36 -26.45 31.43 -81.65
CA LYS A 36 -27.54 32.09 -82.39
C LYS A 36 -27.17 32.05 -83.87
N GLU A 37 -27.98 31.34 -84.64
CA GLU A 37 -27.91 31.27 -86.09
C GLU A 37 -28.18 32.64 -86.71
N GLY A 38 -27.36 33.02 -87.69
CA GLY A 38 -27.53 34.21 -88.52
C GLY A 38 -27.08 33.89 -89.94
N LYS A 39 -28.02 33.94 -90.88
CA LYS A 39 -27.89 33.68 -92.32
C LYS A 39 -26.83 34.58 -92.99
N PRO A 40 -26.12 34.11 -94.03
CA PRO A 40 -25.30 34.96 -94.89
C PRO A 40 -26.09 35.42 -96.12
N CYS A 41 -25.92 36.69 -96.50
CA CYS A 41 -26.09 37.15 -97.88
C CYS A 41 -24.94 38.09 -98.27
N PRO A 42 -24.56 38.15 -99.56
CA PRO A 42 -23.21 38.49 -100.00
C PRO A 42 -23.14 39.83 -100.72
N THR A 43 -22.07 40.62 -100.53
CA THR A 43 -21.50 41.49 -101.58
C THR A 43 -20.19 42.18 -101.16
N GLY A 44 -19.15 42.01 -102.00
CA GLY A 44 -18.21 43.07 -102.42
C GLY A 44 -17.13 43.58 -101.44
N ASN A 45 -15.87 43.13 -101.62
CA ASN A 45 -14.73 43.98 -102.07
C ASN A 45 -13.36 43.35 -101.73
N PRO A 46 -12.53 43.00 -102.74
CA PRO A 46 -11.20 42.44 -102.55
C PRO A 46 -10.12 43.53 -102.52
N GLN A 47 -10.00 44.27 -101.41
CA GLN A 47 -8.80 45.11 -101.16
C GLN A 47 -8.55 45.50 -99.69
N GLN A 48 -9.15 44.79 -98.72
CA GLN A 48 -8.90 44.96 -97.28
C GLN A 48 -8.46 43.66 -96.57
N SER A 49 -8.06 42.61 -97.32
CA SER A 49 -7.75 41.28 -96.76
C SER A 49 -6.38 41.20 -96.09
N GLU A 50 -5.36 41.89 -96.59
CA GLU A 50 -3.99 41.76 -96.07
C GLU A 50 -3.78 42.45 -94.70
N THR A 51 -4.41 43.60 -94.46
CA THR A 51 -4.31 44.30 -93.16
C THR A 51 -5.07 43.59 -92.04
N LYS A 52 -6.17 42.88 -92.35
CA LYS A 52 -6.90 42.04 -91.39
C LYS A 52 -6.15 40.74 -91.05
N GLU A 53 -5.40 40.19 -92.00
CA GLU A 53 -4.57 39.00 -91.78
C GLU A 53 -3.35 39.31 -90.91
N VAL A 54 -2.66 40.43 -91.16
CA VAL A 54 -1.55 40.89 -90.31
C VAL A 54 -2.03 41.21 -88.90
N CYS A 55 -3.17 41.88 -88.74
CA CYS A 55 -3.76 42.16 -87.43
C CYS A 55 -4.14 40.86 -86.66
N SER A 56 -4.57 39.82 -87.37
CA SER A 56 -4.89 38.52 -86.75
C SER A 56 -3.64 37.77 -86.29
N LYS A 57 -2.57 37.78 -87.09
CA LYS A 57 -1.27 37.16 -86.73
C LYS A 57 -0.62 37.86 -85.53
N VAL A 58 -0.67 39.19 -85.47
CA VAL A 58 -0.16 39.96 -84.31
C VAL A 58 -0.96 39.66 -83.04
N LYS A 59 -2.29 39.57 -83.12
CA LYS A 59 -3.13 39.19 -81.96
C LYS A 59 -2.83 37.77 -81.47
N GLN A 60 -2.62 36.83 -82.37
CA GLN A 60 -2.28 35.45 -82.02
C GLN A 60 -0.92 35.38 -81.32
N PHE A 61 0.08 36.10 -81.82
CA PHE A 61 1.41 36.19 -81.19
C PHE A 61 1.35 36.80 -79.79
N LEU A 62 0.57 37.87 -79.59
CA LEU A 62 0.41 38.50 -78.28
C LEU A 62 -0.26 37.55 -77.26
N LEU A 63 -1.30 36.82 -77.67
CA LEU A 63 -1.96 35.80 -76.84
C LEU A 63 -1.01 34.67 -76.45
N GLU A 64 -0.16 34.23 -77.38
CA GLU A 64 0.80 33.15 -77.15
C GLU A 64 1.93 33.59 -76.20
N GLU A 65 2.42 34.82 -76.32
CA GLU A 65 3.41 35.36 -75.37
C GLU A 65 2.80 35.61 -73.99
N GLU A 66 1.54 36.06 -73.90
CA GLU A 66 0.83 36.18 -72.61
C GLU A 66 0.66 34.84 -71.91
N LEU A 67 0.31 33.78 -72.66
CA LEU A 67 0.24 32.41 -72.15
C LEU A 67 1.62 31.92 -71.67
N ARG A 68 2.69 32.24 -72.42
CA ARG A 68 4.06 31.89 -72.07
C ARG A 68 4.51 32.59 -70.78
N LEU A 69 4.19 33.87 -70.63
CA LEU A 69 4.44 34.64 -69.42
C LEU A 69 3.59 34.13 -68.23
N SER A 70 2.35 33.72 -68.46
CA SER A 70 1.51 33.10 -67.43
C SER A 70 2.12 31.81 -66.90
N LYS A 71 2.53 30.89 -67.78
CA LYS A 71 3.23 29.65 -67.39
C LYS A 71 4.52 29.94 -66.63
N LYS A 72 5.27 30.96 -67.04
CA LYS A 72 6.50 31.38 -66.34
C LYS A 72 6.20 31.88 -64.92
N ARG A 73 5.11 32.63 -64.72
CA ARG A 73 4.67 33.07 -63.38
C ARG A 73 4.25 31.88 -62.51
N GLU A 74 3.50 30.93 -63.06
CA GLU A 74 3.10 29.70 -62.36
C GLU A 74 4.32 28.87 -61.93
N LEU A 75 5.31 28.69 -62.82
CA LEU A 75 6.54 27.97 -62.49
C LEU A 75 7.35 28.66 -61.38
N LEU A 76 7.42 30.00 -61.39
CA LEU A 76 8.08 30.75 -60.32
C LEU A 76 7.34 30.61 -58.98
N TYR A 77 6.01 30.61 -59.00
CA TYR A 77 5.19 30.38 -57.81
C TYR A 77 5.40 28.99 -57.23
N VAL A 78 5.35 27.95 -58.08
CA VAL A 78 5.62 26.56 -57.67
C VAL A 78 7.04 26.41 -57.15
N GLY A 79 8.03 27.01 -57.81
CA GLY A 79 9.42 26.99 -57.35
C GLY A 79 9.60 27.62 -55.96
N ARG A 80 8.89 28.72 -55.67
CA ARG A 80 8.89 29.33 -54.33
C ARG A 80 8.28 28.39 -53.29
N MET A 81 7.13 27.79 -53.57
CA MET A 81 6.50 26.84 -52.64
C MET A 81 7.37 25.62 -52.37
N ILE A 82 8.07 25.10 -53.39
CA ILE A 82 9.01 23.99 -53.21
C ILE A 82 10.14 24.40 -52.25
N GLY A 83 10.74 25.58 -52.42
CA GLY A 83 11.78 26.06 -51.52
C GLY A 83 11.29 26.25 -50.08
N GLU A 84 10.09 26.79 -49.88
CA GLU A 84 9.47 26.92 -48.55
C GLU A 84 9.25 25.55 -47.89
N LEU A 85 8.77 24.56 -48.64
CA LEU A 85 8.59 23.19 -48.16
C LEU A 85 9.92 22.51 -47.83
N GLU A 86 10.96 22.70 -48.63
CA GLU A 86 12.29 22.13 -48.36
C GLU A 86 12.90 22.65 -47.06
N ILE A 87 12.77 23.96 -46.80
CA ILE A 87 13.21 24.57 -45.53
C ILE A 87 12.42 24.00 -44.36
N LEU A 88 11.09 23.89 -44.51
CA LEU A 88 10.23 23.32 -43.48
C LEU A 88 10.61 21.86 -43.16
N ILE A 89 10.85 21.04 -44.19
CA ILE A 89 11.26 19.64 -44.03
C ILE A 89 12.61 19.56 -43.31
N LYS A 90 13.58 20.41 -43.68
CA LYS A 90 14.89 20.45 -43.00
C LYS A 90 14.74 20.77 -41.52
N ASN A 91 13.97 21.80 -41.17
CA ASN A 91 13.73 22.18 -39.78
C ASN A 91 13.04 21.06 -38.99
N LYS A 92 12.02 20.41 -39.57
CA LYS A 92 11.32 19.29 -38.92
C LYS A 92 12.23 18.06 -38.72
N ASN A 93 13.14 17.79 -39.66
CA ASN A 93 14.11 16.71 -39.51
C ASN A 93 15.12 17.01 -38.38
N GLU A 94 15.51 18.27 -38.20
CA GLU A 94 16.39 18.67 -37.09
C GLU A 94 15.68 18.52 -35.72
N ASP A 95 14.41 18.89 -35.63
CA ASP A 95 13.59 18.67 -34.43
C ASP A 95 13.44 17.17 -34.10
N LEU A 96 13.22 16.34 -35.13
CA LEU A 96 13.15 14.88 -34.98
C LEU A 96 14.47 14.29 -34.47
N LEU A 97 15.62 14.81 -34.94
CA LEU A 97 16.93 14.39 -34.45
C LEU A 97 17.10 14.71 -32.96
N LYS A 98 16.74 15.94 -32.54
CA LYS A 98 16.79 16.37 -31.13
C LYS A 98 15.86 15.53 -30.24
N LEU A 99 14.68 15.17 -30.73
CA LEU A 99 13.75 14.28 -30.02
C LEU A 99 14.31 12.85 -29.92
N SER A 100 14.92 12.32 -30.98
CA SER A 100 15.55 10.99 -30.99
C SER A 100 16.66 10.88 -29.94
N GLU A 101 17.50 11.91 -29.78
CA GLU A 101 18.52 11.95 -28.74
C GLU A 101 17.92 11.96 -27.32
N LYS A 102 16.88 12.76 -27.10
CA LYS A 102 16.16 12.79 -25.81
C LYS A 102 15.54 11.43 -25.49
N VAL A 103 14.97 10.74 -26.48
CA VAL A 103 14.40 9.40 -26.33
C VAL A 103 15.50 8.39 -25.95
N LYS A 104 16.66 8.40 -26.62
CA LYS A 104 17.79 7.54 -26.26
C LYS A 104 18.26 7.77 -24.82
N LYS A 105 18.35 9.02 -24.38
CA LYS A 105 18.71 9.36 -23.00
C LYS A 105 17.68 8.82 -22.01
N LYS A 106 16.38 9.02 -22.27
CA LYS A 106 15.32 8.47 -21.41
C LYS A 106 15.28 6.94 -21.42
N GLN A 107 15.60 6.31 -22.54
CA GLN A 107 15.69 4.86 -22.62
C GLN A 107 16.84 4.29 -21.77
N SER A 108 18.01 4.96 -21.73
CA SER A 108 19.09 4.58 -20.83
C SER A 108 18.74 4.77 -19.34
N GLU A 109 18.00 5.83 -19.00
CA GLU A 109 17.52 6.08 -17.63
C GLU A 109 16.53 5.00 -17.18
N VAL A 110 15.61 4.59 -18.06
CA VAL A 110 14.68 3.48 -17.80
C VAL A 110 15.42 2.16 -17.60
N SER A 111 16.45 1.89 -18.42
CA SER A 111 17.27 0.68 -18.26
C SER A 111 18.00 0.64 -16.92
N LEU A 112 18.50 1.79 -16.44
CA LEU A 112 19.13 1.90 -15.12
C LEU A 112 18.12 1.68 -13.99
N LEU A 113 16.95 2.31 -14.07
CA LEU A 113 15.89 2.15 -13.06
C LEU A 113 15.38 0.71 -13.00
N GLN A 114 15.31 0.01 -14.14
CA GLN A 114 14.94 -1.40 -14.18
C GLN A 114 15.97 -2.26 -13.43
N HIS A 115 17.27 -2.03 -13.67
CA HIS A 115 18.34 -2.73 -12.93
C HIS A 115 18.30 -2.47 -11.42
N VAL A 116 18.04 -1.24 -11.02
CA VAL A 116 17.87 -0.90 -9.59
C VAL A 116 16.65 -1.60 -9.00
N ARG A 117 15.52 -1.61 -9.70
CA ARG A 117 14.31 -2.33 -9.27
C ARG A 117 14.59 -3.82 -9.06
N ASP A 118 15.24 -4.45 -10.04
CA ASP A 118 15.52 -5.88 -9.99
C ASP A 118 16.46 -6.22 -8.83
N LYS A 119 17.47 -5.38 -8.56
CA LYS A 119 18.33 -5.51 -7.37
C LYS A 119 17.57 -5.33 -6.05
N VAL A 120 16.70 -4.34 -5.95
CA VAL A 120 15.90 -4.14 -4.73
C VAL A 120 15.03 -5.37 -4.49
N LYS A 121 14.41 -5.90 -5.54
CA LYS A 121 13.58 -7.09 -5.44
C LYS A 121 14.35 -8.30 -4.92
N THR A 122 15.55 -8.57 -5.44
CA THR A 122 16.36 -9.69 -4.93
C THR A 122 16.74 -9.48 -3.46
N THR A 123 17.12 -8.27 -3.07
CA THR A 123 17.45 -7.98 -1.66
C THR A 123 16.25 -8.07 -0.73
N THR A 124 15.06 -7.67 -1.17
CA THR A 124 13.85 -7.80 -0.35
C THR A 124 13.44 -9.25 -0.18
N ASP A 125 13.52 -10.04 -1.25
CA ASP A 125 13.16 -11.47 -1.22
C ASP A 125 14.12 -12.24 -0.28
N GLU A 126 15.43 -11.93 -0.32
CA GLU A 126 16.45 -12.46 0.61
C GLU A 126 16.12 -12.11 2.08
N VAL A 127 15.85 -10.83 2.38
CA VAL A 127 15.55 -10.37 3.76
C VAL A 127 14.23 -10.96 4.28
N THR A 128 13.20 -11.10 3.43
CA THR A 128 11.96 -11.77 3.85
C THR A 128 12.18 -13.24 4.16
N GLY A 129 13.00 -13.94 3.37
CA GLY A 129 13.35 -15.34 3.62
C GLY A 129 14.10 -15.54 4.94
N GLU A 130 15.07 -14.66 5.25
CA GLU A 130 15.80 -14.68 6.53
C GLU A 130 14.87 -14.41 7.72
N SER A 131 13.94 -13.45 7.59
CA SER A 131 13.00 -13.12 8.68
C SER A 131 11.99 -14.22 8.99
N GLU A 132 11.55 -14.97 7.98
CA GLU A 132 10.66 -16.11 8.16
C GLU A 132 11.39 -17.29 8.82
N LEU A 133 12.65 -17.53 8.44
CA LEU A 133 13.49 -18.54 9.07
C LEU A 133 13.72 -18.24 10.56
N ASP A 134 14.08 -17.01 10.91
CA ASP A 134 14.30 -16.59 12.30
C ASP A 134 13.03 -16.73 13.16
N LEU A 135 11.85 -16.41 12.61
CA LEU A 135 10.57 -16.59 13.30
C LEU A 135 10.24 -18.08 13.52
N THR A 136 10.48 -18.93 12.52
CA THR A 136 10.23 -20.36 12.66
C THR A 136 11.22 -21.02 13.64
N GLU A 137 12.49 -20.62 13.63
CA GLU A 137 13.50 -21.11 14.57
C GLU A 137 13.18 -20.69 16.00
N ALA A 138 12.75 -19.43 16.21
CA ALA A 138 12.29 -18.95 17.51
C ALA A 138 11.08 -19.74 18.02
N GLN A 139 10.11 -20.03 17.15
CA GLN A 139 8.93 -20.82 17.50
C GLN A 139 9.29 -22.27 17.88
N ILE A 140 10.24 -22.89 17.16
CA ILE A 140 10.74 -24.24 17.47
C ILE A 140 11.43 -24.26 18.84
N LEU A 141 12.30 -23.28 19.11
CA LEU A 141 12.99 -23.16 20.40
C LEU A 141 12.02 -22.96 21.57
N GLU A 142 10.97 -22.16 21.39
CA GLU A 142 9.94 -21.95 22.41
C GLU A 142 9.15 -23.23 22.70
N ASN A 143 8.74 -23.95 21.66
CA ASN A 143 8.08 -25.24 21.78
C ASN A 143 8.97 -26.27 22.49
N GLU A 144 10.25 -26.35 22.12
CA GLU A 144 11.20 -27.27 22.76
C GLU A 144 11.40 -26.93 24.25
N ALA A 145 11.50 -25.65 24.59
CA ALA A 145 11.60 -25.21 25.98
C ALA A 145 10.35 -25.58 26.80
N HIS A 146 9.16 -25.47 26.20
CA HIS A 146 7.89 -25.86 26.81
C HIS A 146 7.84 -27.37 27.08
N LEU A 147 8.14 -28.20 26.07
CA LEU A 147 8.25 -29.66 26.21
C LEU A 147 9.26 -30.07 27.28
N ARG A 148 10.42 -29.40 27.35
CA ARG A 148 11.42 -29.63 28.40
C ARG A 148 10.89 -29.31 29.80
N ARG A 149 10.02 -28.31 29.97
CA ARG A 149 9.37 -28.01 31.26
C ARG A 149 8.36 -29.10 31.65
N GLN A 150 7.50 -29.52 30.71
CA GLN A 150 6.54 -30.61 30.96
C GLN A 150 7.26 -31.91 31.33
N ASN A 151 8.30 -32.29 30.58
CA ASN A 151 9.08 -33.50 30.88
C ASN A 151 9.77 -33.43 32.24
N ARG A 152 10.25 -32.26 32.68
CA ARG A 152 10.78 -32.08 34.04
C ARG A 152 9.71 -32.30 35.10
N SER A 153 8.52 -31.73 34.91
CA SER A 153 7.40 -31.90 35.83
C SER A 153 6.94 -33.37 35.93
N LEU A 154 6.80 -34.06 34.79
CA LEU A 154 6.48 -35.49 34.76
C LEU A 154 7.55 -36.33 35.44
N LYS A 155 8.84 -36.04 35.19
CA LYS A 155 9.96 -36.72 35.84
C LYS A 155 9.91 -36.55 37.36
N GLU A 156 9.64 -35.35 37.85
CA GLU A 156 9.49 -35.08 39.28
C GLU A 156 8.29 -35.84 39.88
N GLY A 157 7.18 -35.93 39.14
CA GLY A 157 6.02 -36.74 39.52
C GLY A 157 6.36 -38.22 39.68
N LEU A 158 6.98 -38.81 38.66
CA LEU A 158 7.41 -40.22 38.67
C LEU A 158 8.41 -40.51 39.80
N VAL A 159 9.35 -39.59 40.08
CA VAL A 159 10.28 -39.77 41.20
C VAL A 159 9.55 -39.81 42.55
N LYS A 160 8.52 -38.98 42.74
CA LYS A 160 7.70 -39.02 43.96
C LYS A 160 6.95 -40.35 44.08
N GLU A 161 6.35 -40.82 42.99
CA GLU A 161 5.61 -42.09 42.96
C GLU A 161 6.52 -43.29 43.24
N ILE A 162 7.69 -43.37 42.61
CA ILE A 162 8.70 -44.39 42.90
C ILE A 162 9.06 -44.39 44.39
N LYS A 163 9.25 -43.20 44.98
CA LYS A 163 9.58 -43.10 46.40
C LYS A 163 8.45 -43.58 47.31
N MET A 164 7.19 -43.33 46.94
CA MET A 164 6.03 -43.87 47.67
C MET A 164 5.98 -45.40 47.57
N LEU A 165 6.11 -45.96 46.37
CA LEU A 165 6.13 -47.41 46.15
C LEU A 165 7.28 -48.10 46.90
N GLN A 166 8.46 -47.47 46.96
CA GLN A 166 9.57 -47.97 47.77
C GLN A 166 9.23 -48.02 49.26
N SER A 167 8.54 -47.00 49.78
CA SER A 167 8.10 -47.00 51.19
C SER A 167 7.02 -48.04 51.48
N GLU A 168 6.11 -48.27 50.53
CA GLU A 168 5.09 -49.32 50.62
C GLU A 168 5.74 -50.72 50.58
N ASN A 169 6.70 -50.94 49.69
CA ASN A 169 7.45 -52.20 49.61
C ASN A 169 8.25 -52.49 50.90
N ALA A 170 8.80 -51.45 51.55
CA ALA A 170 9.45 -51.62 52.85
C ALA A 170 8.44 -52.06 53.93
N ALA A 171 7.21 -51.54 53.90
CA ALA A 171 6.16 -51.94 54.84
C ALA A 171 5.69 -53.38 54.60
N THR A 172 5.56 -53.81 53.34
CA THR A 172 5.20 -55.20 53.01
C THR A 172 6.32 -56.18 53.40
N GLU A 173 7.59 -55.79 53.25
CA GLU A 173 8.73 -56.60 53.71
C GLU A 173 8.76 -56.77 55.23
N GLU A 174 8.44 -55.71 55.99
CA GLU A 174 8.29 -55.80 57.45
C GLU A 174 7.17 -56.77 57.86
N LEU A 175 6.03 -56.68 57.17
CA LEU A 175 4.89 -57.59 57.39
C LEU A 175 5.27 -59.04 57.07
N LEU A 176 5.97 -59.28 55.96
CA LEU A 176 6.46 -60.61 55.59
C LEU A 176 7.41 -61.18 56.66
N ASN A 177 8.30 -60.35 57.22
CA ASN A 177 9.20 -60.76 58.30
C ASN A 177 8.43 -61.09 59.59
N LYS A 178 7.35 -60.38 59.91
CA LYS A 178 6.44 -60.75 61.02
C LYS A 178 5.80 -62.10 60.75
N HIS A 179 5.28 -62.35 59.54
CA HIS A 179 4.72 -63.66 59.16
C HIS A 179 5.75 -64.80 59.26
N LYS A 180 6.99 -64.60 58.82
CA LYS A 180 8.08 -65.58 58.97
C LYS A 180 8.33 -65.91 60.45
N LYS A 181 8.33 -64.90 61.34
CA LYS A 181 8.46 -65.11 62.80
C LYS A 181 7.29 -65.90 63.36
N TYR A 182 6.06 -65.57 62.98
CA TYR A 182 4.87 -66.32 63.40
C TYR A 182 4.90 -67.77 62.91
N ARG A 183 5.25 -68.00 61.64
CA ARG A 183 5.42 -69.35 61.09
C ARG A 183 6.45 -70.15 61.91
N ASN A 184 7.61 -69.58 62.20
CA ASN A 184 8.64 -70.24 63.01
C ASN A 184 8.17 -70.56 64.44
N LEU A 185 7.37 -69.68 65.05
CA LEU A 185 6.78 -69.92 66.37
C LEU A 185 5.78 -71.07 66.31
N ILE A 186 4.89 -71.09 65.32
CA ILE A 186 3.93 -72.17 65.10
C ILE A 186 4.66 -73.50 64.89
N SER A 187 5.71 -73.54 64.06
CA SER A 187 6.52 -74.75 63.85
C SER A 187 7.18 -75.29 65.13
N ARG A 188 7.44 -74.44 66.14
CA ARG A 188 7.96 -74.85 67.45
C ARG A 188 6.87 -75.31 68.41
N LEU A 189 5.66 -74.76 68.29
CA LEU A 189 4.53 -75.09 69.15
C LEU A 189 3.75 -76.32 68.65
N CYS A 190 3.87 -76.69 67.37
CA CYS A 190 3.30 -77.92 66.83
C CYS A 190 3.94 -79.16 67.48
N SER A 191 3.11 -80.07 68.00
CA SER A 191 3.52 -81.37 68.56
C SER A 191 4.29 -82.22 67.52
N ARG A 192 5.16 -83.12 68.01
CA ARG A 192 6.07 -83.98 67.21
C ARG A 192 5.35 -84.75 66.08
N GLU A 193 4.11 -85.15 66.31
CA GLU A 193 3.24 -85.84 65.34
C GLU A 193 2.87 -84.99 64.11
N CYS A 194 2.90 -83.65 64.19
CA CYS A 194 2.59 -82.75 63.07
C CYS A 194 3.82 -82.42 62.19
N GLN A 195 5.04 -82.61 62.69
CA GLN A 195 6.26 -82.46 61.87
C GLN A 195 6.51 -83.68 60.98
N GLU A 196 6.10 -84.87 61.42
CA GLU A 196 6.27 -86.11 60.65
C GLU A 196 5.34 -86.18 59.42
N ALA A 197 4.17 -85.54 59.46
CA ALA A 197 3.23 -85.49 58.33
C ALA A 197 3.64 -84.51 57.20
N GLN A 198 4.57 -83.58 57.43
CA GLN A 198 5.08 -82.65 56.40
C GLN A 198 6.40 -83.11 55.75
N GLY A 199 7.12 -84.06 56.36
CA GLY A 199 8.38 -84.59 55.83
C GLY A 199 8.22 -85.72 54.80
N SER A 200 7.01 -86.25 54.62
CA SER A 200 6.75 -87.40 53.73
C SER A 200 6.47 -87.05 52.28
N ASP A 201 6.25 -85.77 51.93
CA ASP A 201 5.87 -85.35 50.57
C ASP A 201 7.04 -84.82 49.71
N THR A 202 8.30 -84.98 50.14
CA THR A 202 9.48 -84.47 49.39
C THR A 202 10.60 -85.48 49.13
N ARG A 203 10.24 -86.72 48.77
CA ARG A 203 11.16 -87.66 48.11
C ARG A 203 10.43 -88.55 47.10
N GLU A 204 10.28 -88.06 45.88
CA GLU A 204 10.19 -88.93 44.71
C GLU A 204 11.17 -88.44 43.65
N ASN A 205 12.11 -89.33 43.31
CA ASN A 205 12.69 -89.60 41.98
C ASN A 205 14.19 -89.88 42.07
N GLU A 206 14.56 -91.16 42.00
CA GLU A 206 15.37 -91.70 40.90
C GLU A 206 15.47 -93.24 40.97
N ASP A 207 15.31 -93.84 39.79
CA ASP A 207 15.77 -95.15 39.30
C ASP A 207 14.97 -96.44 39.47
N ASP A 208 14.51 -96.90 38.30
CA ASP A 208 14.11 -98.25 37.90
C ASP A 208 15.21 -99.30 38.15
N GLN A 209 14.83 -100.45 38.70
CA GLN A 209 14.90 -101.78 38.05
C GLN A 209 14.74 -102.92 39.07
N ASN A 210 13.76 -103.80 38.79
CA ASN A 210 13.66 -105.23 39.14
C ASN A 210 14.05 -105.69 40.56
N SER A 211 13.04 -106.03 41.35
CA SER A 211 12.99 -107.35 41.98
C SER A 211 11.54 -107.69 42.32
N GLU A 212 11.01 -108.64 41.56
CA GLU A 212 9.87 -109.47 41.92
C GLU A 212 10.16 -110.16 43.26
N PHE A 213 9.34 -109.92 44.28
CA PHE A 213 9.11 -110.87 45.36
C PHE A 213 7.75 -110.53 46.00
N GLU A 214 6.78 -111.40 45.75
CA GLU A 214 5.53 -111.45 46.49
C GLU A 214 5.82 -111.66 47.97
N GLU A 215 5.23 -110.85 48.85
CA GLU A 215 4.34 -111.37 49.90
C GLU A 215 3.74 -110.23 50.73
N THR A 216 2.41 -110.18 50.70
CA THR A 216 1.54 -109.81 51.84
C THR A 216 1.80 -108.48 52.56
N ALA A 217 1.06 -107.44 52.16
CA ALA A 217 0.40 -106.57 53.13
C ALA A 217 -0.73 -105.81 52.44
N VAL A 218 -1.95 -106.33 52.55
CA VAL A 218 -3.15 -105.48 52.55
C VAL A 218 -2.94 -104.51 53.72
N CYS A 219 -2.37 -103.33 53.44
CA CYS A 219 -2.39 -102.22 54.36
C CYS A 219 -3.85 -101.83 54.46
N LYS A 220 -4.51 -102.34 55.50
CA LYS A 220 -5.77 -101.81 56.02
C LYS A 220 -5.52 -100.37 56.48
N LYS A 221 -5.26 -99.44 55.55
CA LYS A 221 -5.46 -98.01 55.83
C LYS A 221 -6.95 -97.87 56.06
N SER A 222 -7.29 -97.44 57.27
CA SER A 222 -8.66 -97.13 57.65
C SER A 222 -9.34 -96.33 56.52
N PRO A 223 -10.56 -96.69 56.08
CA PRO A 223 -11.35 -95.90 55.12
C PRO A 223 -11.48 -94.42 55.52
N PHE A 224 -11.23 -94.11 56.79
CA PHE A 224 -11.24 -92.78 57.37
C PHE A 224 -10.08 -91.87 56.89
N LEU A 225 -8.89 -92.42 56.59
CA LEU A 225 -7.72 -91.63 56.18
C LEU A 225 -7.77 -91.22 54.70
N THR A 226 -8.29 -92.09 53.83
CA THR A 226 -8.54 -91.76 52.42
C THR A 226 -9.71 -90.80 52.26
N TRP A 227 -10.78 -90.94 53.06
CA TRP A 227 -11.88 -89.98 53.09
C TRP A 227 -11.45 -88.59 53.57
N LYS A 228 -10.63 -88.51 54.63
CA LYS A 228 -10.14 -87.23 55.16
C LYS A 228 -9.26 -86.48 54.16
N ASN A 229 -8.37 -87.17 53.43
CA ASN A 229 -7.59 -86.56 52.36
C ASN A 229 -8.47 -86.05 51.20
N CYS A 230 -9.52 -86.77 50.82
CA CYS A 230 -10.49 -86.29 49.83
C CYS A 230 -11.27 -85.06 50.33
N VAL A 231 -11.68 -85.05 51.60
CA VAL A 231 -12.37 -83.89 52.22
C VAL A 231 -11.47 -82.67 52.33
N ASP A 232 -10.19 -82.86 52.66
CA ASP A 232 -9.22 -81.77 52.74
C ASP A 232 -8.86 -81.24 51.33
N SER A 233 -8.79 -82.10 50.31
CA SER A 233 -8.66 -81.67 48.90
C SER A 233 -9.88 -80.87 48.42
N VAL A 234 -11.10 -81.29 48.76
CA VAL A 234 -12.34 -80.55 48.44
C VAL A 234 -12.38 -79.20 49.15
N ARG A 235 -11.92 -79.12 50.41
CA ARG A 235 -11.84 -77.87 51.15
C ARG A 235 -10.84 -76.88 50.54
N VAL A 236 -9.71 -77.38 50.04
CA VAL A 236 -8.72 -76.57 49.32
C VAL A 236 -9.30 -76.04 48.01
N MET A 237 -10.03 -76.87 47.24
CA MET A 237 -10.70 -76.42 46.02
C MET A 237 -11.74 -75.33 46.29
N LEU A 238 -12.61 -75.50 47.30
CA LEU A 238 -13.58 -74.47 47.69
C LEU A 238 -12.91 -73.16 48.11
N LYS A 239 -11.74 -73.23 48.77
CA LYS A 239 -10.98 -72.03 49.13
C LYS A 239 -10.29 -71.38 47.93
N MET A 240 -9.91 -72.17 46.93
CA MET A 240 -9.33 -71.70 45.67
C MET A 240 -10.40 -70.97 44.84
N GLU A 241 -11.60 -71.53 44.75
CA GLU A 241 -12.77 -70.89 44.12
C GLU A 241 -13.12 -69.55 44.81
N GLU A 242 -13.15 -69.51 46.15
CA GLU A 242 -13.37 -68.27 46.89
C GLU A 242 -12.28 -67.21 46.64
N LEU A 243 -11.02 -67.63 46.47
CA LEU A 243 -9.91 -66.74 46.14
C LEU A 243 -9.94 -66.28 44.68
N GLU A 244 -10.40 -67.12 43.76
CA GLU A 244 -10.63 -66.76 42.36
C GLU A 244 -11.73 -65.69 42.26
N ASP A 245 -12.84 -65.84 42.98
CA ASP A 245 -13.90 -64.84 43.05
C ASP A 245 -13.41 -63.50 43.62
N GLN A 246 -12.62 -63.54 44.70
CA GLN A 246 -12.01 -62.33 45.28
C GLN A 246 -11.03 -61.65 44.33
N ASN A 247 -10.23 -62.43 43.60
CA ASN A 247 -9.32 -61.89 42.59
C ASN A 247 -10.09 -61.27 41.43
N LEU A 248 -11.18 -61.89 40.95
CA LEU A 248 -12.04 -61.33 39.90
C LEU A 248 -12.61 -59.98 40.35
N PHE A 249 -13.15 -59.91 41.57
CA PHE A 249 -13.70 -58.68 42.14
C PHE A 249 -12.66 -57.56 42.27
N LEU A 250 -11.42 -57.89 42.67
CA LEU A 250 -10.33 -56.92 42.75
C LEU A 250 -9.88 -56.42 41.37
N ILE A 251 -9.86 -57.29 40.37
CA ILE A 251 -9.56 -56.90 38.98
C ILE A 251 -10.64 -55.96 38.48
N GLU A 252 -11.92 -56.33 38.62
CA GLU A 252 -13.05 -55.55 38.15
C GLU A 252 -13.09 -54.17 38.83
N SER A 253 -13.00 -54.11 40.16
CA SER A 253 -12.95 -52.84 40.91
C SER A 253 -11.70 -51.99 40.60
N SER A 254 -10.55 -52.61 40.31
CA SER A 254 -9.36 -51.88 39.84
C SER A 254 -9.57 -51.30 38.44
N THR A 255 -10.20 -52.05 37.54
CA THR A 255 -10.49 -51.59 36.17
C THR A 255 -11.55 -50.50 36.15
N GLU A 256 -12.60 -50.61 36.95
CA GLU A 256 -13.66 -49.61 37.08
C GLU A 256 -13.08 -48.30 37.64
N ASN A 257 -12.30 -48.37 38.73
CA ASN A 257 -11.63 -47.18 39.28
C ASN A 257 -10.67 -46.49 38.30
N LYS A 258 -9.94 -47.28 37.49
CA LYS A 258 -9.06 -46.73 36.45
C LYS A 258 -9.86 -46.07 35.34
N ASN A 259 -10.92 -46.70 34.85
CA ASN A 259 -11.81 -46.13 33.83
C ASN A 259 -12.45 -44.84 34.32
N ASP A 260 -12.99 -44.82 35.54
CA ASP A 260 -13.51 -43.64 36.21
C ASP A 260 -12.48 -42.50 36.30
N SER A 261 -11.22 -42.83 36.59
CA SER A 261 -10.14 -41.84 36.62
C SER A 261 -9.81 -41.31 35.22
N LEU A 262 -9.83 -42.18 34.20
CA LEU A 262 -9.61 -41.82 32.81
C LEU A 262 -10.74 -40.93 32.29
N ASP A 263 -11.99 -41.25 32.58
CA ASP A 263 -13.16 -40.45 32.19
C ASP A 263 -13.10 -39.06 32.81
N ARG A 264 -12.74 -38.94 34.10
CA ARG A 264 -12.52 -37.64 34.75
C ARG A 264 -11.39 -36.84 34.10
N THR A 265 -10.29 -37.49 33.70
CA THR A 265 -9.21 -36.81 32.98
C THR A 265 -9.62 -36.39 31.58
N ALA A 266 -10.40 -37.21 30.87
CA ALA A 266 -10.92 -36.90 29.55
C ALA A 266 -11.89 -35.71 29.61
N GLU A 267 -12.79 -35.66 30.60
CA GLU A 267 -13.69 -34.52 30.82
C GLU A 267 -12.94 -33.22 31.18
N LEU A 268 -11.85 -33.30 31.95
CA LEU A 268 -11.02 -32.14 32.25
C LEU A 268 -10.28 -31.63 31.00
N ILE A 269 -9.75 -32.54 30.19
CA ILE A 269 -9.09 -32.19 28.92
C ILE A 269 -10.11 -31.53 27.98
N SER A 270 -11.28 -32.14 27.78
CA SER A 270 -12.34 -31.59 26.92
C SER A 270 -12.78 -30.19 27.36
N ARG A 271 -12.95 -29.96 28.67
CA ARG A 271 -13.27 -28.62 29.19
C ARG A 271 -12.15 -27.61 28.93
N ALA A 272 -10.91 -27.99 29.16
CA ALA A 272 -9.76 -27.11 28.92
C ALA A 272 -9.63 -26.76 27.42
N THR A 273 -9.85 -27.72 26.52
CA THR A 273 -9.83 -27.48 25.07
C THR A 273 -10.98 -26.58 24.63
N GLU A 274 -12.19 -26.77 25.16
CA GLU A 274 -13.33 -25.89 24.85
C GLU A 274 -13.09 -24.44 25.31
N GLU A 275 -12.46 -24.24 26.46
CA GLU A 275 -12.11 -22.91 26.96
C GLU A 275 -11.05 -22.23 26.07
N GLU A 276 -10.04 -22.98 25.62
CA GLU A 276 -9.02 -22.49 24.69
C GLU A 276 -9.64 -22.12 23.32
N GLU A 277 -10.53 -22.96 22.78
CA GLU A 277 -11.28 -22.67 21.55
C GLU A 277 -12.11 -21.39 21.67
N ARG A 278 -12.81 -21.20 22.80
CA ARG A 278 -13.57 -19.95 23.07
C ARG A 278 -12.65 -18.74 23.11
N ALA A 279 -11.50 -18.83 23.78
CA ALA A 279 -10.52 -17.75 23.84
C ALA A 279 -9.98 -17.42 22.43
N GLN A 280 -9.73 -18.44 21.61
CA GLN A 280 -9.27 -18.26 20.24
C GLN A 280 -10.33 -17.61 19.35
N ILE A 281 -11.61 -17.99 19.49
CA ILE A 281 -12.74 -17.36 18.79
C ILE A 281 -12.83 -15.86 19.16
N LEU A 282 -12.71 -15.51 20.44
CA LEU A 282 -12.70 -14.12 20.89
C LEU A 282 -11.53 -13.34 20.27
N LYS A 283 -10.33 -13.94 20.21
CA LYS A 283 -9.15 -13.33 19.59
C LYS A 283 -9.36 -13.09 18.09
N VAL A 284 -9.89 -14.09 17.37
CA VAL A 284 -10.20 -13.99 15.94
C VAL A 284 -11.23 -12.91 15.68
N ASN A 285 -12.29 -12.81 16.49
CA ASN A 285 -13.30 -11.77 16.36
C ASN A 285 -12.72 -10.37 16.62
N SER A 286 -11.84 -10.22 17.62
CA SER A 286 -11.13 -8.97 17.87
C SER A 286 -10.25 -8.57 16.68
N MET A 287 -9.47 -9.51 16.14
CA MET A 287 -8.64 -9.27 14.94
C MET A 287 -9.49 -8.92 13.72
N LYS A 288 -10.60 -9.61 13.51
CA LYS A 288 -11.55 -9.34 12.42
C LYS A 288 -12.10 -7.92 12.48
N ASN A 289 -12.44 -7.44 13.69
CA ASN A 289 -12.88 -6.07 13.91
C ASN A 289 -11.77 -5.05 13.60
N LYS A 290 -10.54 -5.30 14.05
CA LYS A 290 -9.38 -4.45 13.71
C LYS A 290 -9.15 -4.37 12.20
N CYS A 291 -9.18 -5.49 11.49
CA CYS A 291 -9.07 -5.51 10.03
C CYS A 291 -10.24 -4.78 9.33
N ALA A 292 -11.43 -4.74 9.93
CA ALA A 292 -12.56 -4.00 9.37
C ALA A 292 -12.39 -2.47 9.55
N ILE A 293 -11.82 -2.04 10.68
CA ILE A 293 -11.49 -0.63 10.92
C ILE A 293 -10.36 -0.19 9.98
N GLU A 294 -9.29 -0.98 9.89
CA GLU A 294 -8.13 -0.66 9.07
C GLU A 294 -8.48 -0.60 7.57
N ARG A 295 -9.37 -1.48 7.09
CA ARG A 295 -9.92 -1.38 5.73
C ARG A 295 -10.68 -0.08 5.48
N ARG A 296 -11.45 0.42 6.45
CA ARG A 296 -12.13 1.73 6.31
C ARG A 296 -11.12 2.87 6.28
N ASN A 297 -10.11 2.82 7.15
CA ASN A 297 -9.04 3.82 7.17
C ASN A 297 -8.27 3.85 5.85
N PHE A 298 -7.97 2.68 5.28
CA PHE A 298 -7.35 2.57 3.97
C PHE A 298 -8.19 3.26 2.89
N GLU A 299 -9.49 3.02 2.83
CA GLU A 299 -10.35 3.65 1.81
C GLU A 299 -10.45 5.17 2.00
N ILE A 300 -10.48 5.66 3.25
CA ILE A 300 -10.43 7.10 3.55
C ILE A 300 -9.12 7.71 3.07
N VAL A 301 -7.98 7.09 3.37
CA VAL A 301 -6.65 7.59 2.96
C VAL A 301 -6.53 7.58 1.43
N LYS A 302 -6.97 6.50 0.79
CA LYS A 302 -6.99 6.38 -0.67
C LYS A 302 -7.82 7.49 -1.31
N ASN A 303 -9.05 7.73 -0.82
CA ASN A 303 -9.89 8.83 -1.31
C ASN A 303 -9.23 10.19 -1.13
N LYS A 304 -8.56 10.44 0.00
CA LYS A 304 -7.81 11.69 0.23
C LYS A 304 -6.64 11.86 -0.73
N VAL A 305 -5.90 10.79 -1.01
CA VAL A 305 -4.79 10.80 -1.98
C VAL A 305 -5.31 11.07 -3.39
N ASP A 306 -6.40 10.41 -3.78
CA ASP A 306 -7.03 10.61 -5.09
C ASP A 306 -7.54 12.06 -5.24
N GLN A 307 -8.17 12.61 -4.20
CA GLN A 307 -8.57 14.02 -4.16
C GLN A 307 -7.37 14.97 -4.25
N HIS A 308 -6.30 14.73 -3.50
CA HIS A 308 -5.09 15.55 -3.56
C HIS A 308 -4.47 15.56 -4.96
N ASN A 309 -4.42 14.39 -5.62
CA ASN A 309 -3.94 14.27 -6.99
C ASN A 309 -4.80 15.08 -7.95
N LEU A 310 -6.14 15.00 -7.83
CA LEU A 310 -7.06 15.82 -8.61
C LEU A 310 -6.89 17.32 -8.33
N SER A 311 -6.84 17.74 -7.07
CA SER A 311 -6.61 19.15 -6.70
C SER A 311 -5.29 19.70 -7.23
N THR A 312 -4.22 18.90 -7.16
CA THR A 312 -2.91 19.29 -7.72
C THR A 312 -2.98 19.48 -9.24
N THR A 313 -3.73 18.63 -9.95
CA THR A 313 -3.94 18.82 -11.40
C THR A 313 -4.78 20.04 -11.71
N VAL A 314 -5.83 20.29 -10.93
CA VAL A 314 -6.70 21.48 -11.07
C VAL A 314 -5.91 22.77 -10.83
N ASP A 315 -5.06 22.82 -9.81
CA ASP A 315 -4.23 23.98 -9.50
C ASP A 315 -3.20 24.25 -10.62
N GLN A 316 -2.62 23.19 -11.21
CA GLN A 316 -1.73 23.31 -12.37
C GLN A 316 -2.47 23.87 -13.60
N ASP A 317 -3.69 23.41 -13.87
CA ASP A 317 -4.50 23.90 -14.98
C ASP A 317 -4.93 25.36 -14.79
N ILE A 318 -5.32 25.76 -13.57
CA ILE A 318 -5.65 27.15 -13.22
C ILE A 318 -4.43 28.05 -13.41
N LEU A 319 -3.25 27.60 -12.99
CA LEU A 319 -2.01 28.33 -13.18
C LEU A 319 -1.68 28.51 -14.67
N LEU A 320 -1.81 27.44 -15.47
CA LEU A 320 -1.57 27.50 -16.92
C LEU A 320 -2.57 28.39 -17.65
N GLU A 321 -3.84 28.40 -17.22
CA GLU A 321 -4.86 29.30 -17.76
C GLU A 321 -4.59 30.76 -17.37
N THR A 322 -4.14 31.00 -16.13
CA THR A 322 -3.75 32.34 -15.67
C THR A 322 -2.54 32.86 -16.45
N LEU A 323 -1.54 32.01 -16.65
CA LEU A 323 -0.37 32.30 -17.48
C LEU A 323 -0.80 32.61 -18.92
N ARG A 324 -1.66 31.78 -19.52
CA ARG A 324 -2.22 31.99 -20.85
C ARG A 324 -2.88 33.36 -20.96
N LYS A 325 -3.75 33.73 -20.02
CA LYS A 325 -4.43 35.04 -19.97
C LYS A 325 -3.43 36.20 -19.90
N LYS A 326 -2.44 36.11 -19.00
CA LYS A 326 -1.42 37.16 -18.84
C LYS A 326 -0.55 37.32 -20.09
N VAL A 327 -0.13 36.22 -20.69
CA VAL A 327 0.61 36.24 -21.96
C VAL A 327 -0.24 36.86 -23.07
N THR A 328 -1.53 36.54 -23.16
CA THR A 328 -2.41 37.16 -24.16
C THR A 328 -2.62 38.65 -23.94
N GLU A 329 -2.75 39.08 -22.68
CA GLU A 329 -2.88 40.49 -22.29
C GLU A 329 -1.65 41.28 -22.74
N VAL A 330 -0.45 40.81 -22.37
CA VAL A 330 0.81 41.45 -22.75
C VAL A 330 1.01 41.45 -24.27
N HIS A 331 0.72 40.33 -24.94
CA HIS A 331 0.82 40.24 -26.40
C HIS A 331 -0.11 41.24 -27.11
N SER A 332 -1.33 41.45 -26.58
CA SER A 332 -2.30 42.39 -27.14
C SER A 332 -1.86 43.86 -27.06
N CYS A 333 -0.90 44.20 -26.19
CA CYS A 333 -0.36 45.55 -26.11
C CYS A 333 0.52 45.95 -27.32
N PHE A 334 1.01 44.98 -28.11
CA PHE A 334 1.99 45.25 -29.17
C PHE A 334 1.62 44.64 -30.53
N ALA A 335 0.61 43.79 -30.61
CA ALA A 335 0.20 43.11 -31.85
C ALA A 335 -1.19 43.55 -32.32
N ASP A 336 -1.34 43.84 -33.62
CA ASP A 336 -2.63 44.03 -34.27
C ASP A 336 -3.48 42.75 -34.17
N ALA A 337 -4.81 42.89 -34.17
CA ALA A 337 -5.82 41.87 -33.84
C ALA A 337 -5.73 40.53 -34.62
N GLU A 338 -4.86 40.43 -35.62
CA GLU A 338 -4.72 39.33 -36.58
C GLU A 338 -4.00 38.08 -36.03
N LEU A 339 -3.29 38.18 -34.90
CA LEU A 339 -2.50 37.08 -34.31
C LEU A 339 -3.20 36.30 -33.18
N SER A 340 -4.53 36.44 -33.07
CA SER A 340 -5.33 35.93 -31.95
C SER A 340 -5.22 34.39 -31.74
N SER A 341 -4.95 33.62 -32.80
CA SER A 341 -4.86 32.14 -32.78
C SER A 341 -3.48 31.56 -32.43
N SER A 342 -2.47 32.39 -32.15
CA SER A 342 -1.14 31.91 -31.78
C SER A 342 -1.13 31.24 -30.40
N SER A 343 -0.34 30.17 -30.27
CA SER A 343 -0.14 29.44 -29.01
C SER A 343 0.53 30.33 -27.96
N THR A 344 0.37 30.00 -26.67
CA THR A 344 0.98 30.77 -25.57
C THR A 344 2.50 30.91 -25.72
N LEU A 345 3.15 29.86 -26.23
CA LEU A 345 4.60 29.86 -26.44
C LEU A 345 5.00 30.79 -27.59
N GLU A 346 4.26 30.78 -28.70
CA GLU A 346 4.51 31.69 -29.84
C GLU A 346 4.29 33.16 -29.42
N LYS A 347 3.24 33.44 -28.64
CA LYS A 347 2.99 34.77 -28.08
C LYS A 347 4.15 35.23 -27.18
N LEU A 348 4.68 34.34 -26.34
CA LEU A 348 5.87 34.62 -25.52
C LEU A 348 7.11 34.91 -26.38
N ALA A 349 7.35 34.13 -27.43
CA ALA A 349 8.48 34.36 -28.34
C ALA A 349 8.39 35.71 -29.07
N VAL A 350 7.18 36.14 -29.44
CA VAL A 350 6.95 37.48 -30.02
C VAL A 350 7.26 38.58 -29.00
N ILE A 351 6.78 38.44 -27.77
CA ILE A 351 7.10 39.38 -26.67
C ILE A 351 8.60 39.45 -26.45
N GLU A 352 9.29 38.31 -26.37
CA GLU A 352 10.74 38.24 -26.19
C GLU A 352 11.49 38.94 -27.33
N ASN A 353 11.14 38.67 -28.58
CA ASN A 353 11.72 39.35 -29.74
C ASN A 353 11.48 40.87 -29.72
N HIS A 354 10.31 41.30 -29.28
CA HIS A 354 10.00 42.71 -29.11
C HIS A 354 10.88 43.35 -28.03
N MET A 355 11.05 42.68 -26.88
CA MET A 355 11.95 43.13 -25.81
C MET A 355 13.40 43.23 -26.30
N ILE A 356 13.88 42.25 -27.06
CA ILE A 356 15.23 42.26 -27.65
C ILE A 356 15.39 43.44 -28.62
N MET A 357 14.38 43.72 -29.46
CA MET A 357 14.39 44.86 -30.36
C MET A 357 14.45 46.19 -29.60
N LEU A 358 13.61 46.35 -28.56
CA LEU A 358 13.62 47.54 -27.70
C LEU A 358 14.97 47.73 -27.01
N LEU A 359 15.57 46.66 -26.48
CA LEU A 359 16.89 46.70 -25.86
C LEU A 359 17.99 47.12 -26.85
N ARG A 360 17.99 46.56 -28.05
CA ARG A 360 18.92 46.96 -29.13
C ARG A 360 18.73 48.41 -29.55
N ASN A 361 17.49 48.91 -29.55
CA ASN A 361 17.22 50.30 -29.88
C ASN A 361 17.69 51.23 -28.76
N LEU A 362 17.55 50.84 -27.49
CA LEU A 362 18.10 51.58 -26.35
C LEU A 362 19.63 51.64 -26.38
N GLU A 363 20.30 50.55 -26.79
CA GLU A 363 21.77 50.50 -26.88
C GLU A 363 22.34 51.39 -27.99
N LYS A 364 21.56 51.66 -29.04
CA LYS A 364 21.93 52.58 -30.13
C LYS A 364 21.81 54.06 -29.76
N ILE A 365 21.15 54.40 -28.65
CA ILE A 365 21.01 55.79 -28.23
C ILE A 365 22.38 56.29 -27.73
N PRO A 366 22.93 57.38 -28.29
CA PRO A 366 24.21 57.92 -27.86
C PRO A 366 24.20 58.27 -26.37
N LYS A 367 25.25 57.88 -25.63
CA LYS A 367 25.38 58.14 -24.19
C LYS A 367 25.28 59.63 -23.84
N ASP A 368 25.69 60.51 -24.76
CA ASP A 368 25.64 61.95 -24.57
C ASP A 368 24.22 62.52 -24.70
N GLU A 369 23.38 61.91 -25.55
CA GLU A 369 21.96 62.26 -25.69
C GLU A 369 21.13 61.71 -24.52
N VAL A 370 21.50 60.53 -24.00
CA VAL A 370 20.92 60.03 -22.74
C VAL A 370 21.28 60.93 -21.55
N LYS A 371 22.53 61.43 -21.48
CA LYS A 371 22.96 62.37 -20.42
C LYS A 371 22.22 63.70 -20.49
N SER A 372 22.03 64.28 -21.68
CA SER A 372 21.29 65.53 -21.84
C SER A 372 19.80 65.35 -21.50
N LEU A 373 19.18 64.23 -21.90
CA LEU A 373 17.82 63.87 -21.49
C LEU A 373 17.69 63.60 -19.99
N TRP A 374 18.71 63.00 -19.35
CA TRP A 374 18.75 62.82 -17.91
C TRP A 374 18.83 64.16 -17.19
N GLN A 375 19.68 65.08 -17.67
CA GLN A 375 19.73 66.44 -17.17
C GLN A 375 18.40 67.15 -17.36
N ILE A 376 17.76 67.08 -18.53
CA ILE A 376 16.43 67.68 -18.76
C ILE A 376 15.37 67.10 -17.81
N LYS A 377 15.33 65.78 -17.63
CA LYS A 377 14.40 65.11 -16.69
C LYS A 377 14.69 65.45 -15.23
N GLU A 378 15.96 65.59 -14.87
CA GLU A 378 16.37 65.98 -13.52
C GLU A 378 16.05 67.46 -13.26
N ASN A 379 16.22 68.32 -14.26
CA ASN A 379 15.81 69.72 -14.25
C ASN A 379 14.28 69.84 -14.16
N GLU A 380 13.54 68.97 -14.87
CA GLU A 380 12.08 68.89 -14.83
C GLU A 380 11.60 68.35 -13.48
N LYS A 381 12.23 67.31 -12.90
CA LYS A 381 11.95 66.85 -11.54
C LYS A 381 12.26 67.91 -10.49
N ARG A 382 13.37 68.66 -10.65
CA ARG A 382 13.75 69.76 -9.76
C ARG A 382 12.79 70.94 -9.90
N SER A 383 12.32 71.23 -11.11
CA SER A 383 11.29 72.24 -11.40
C SER A 383 9.89 71.79 -10.96
N SER A 384 9.59 70.49 -11.04
CA SER A 384 8.37 69.83 -10.54
C SER A 384 8.35 69.71 -9.03
N PHE A 385 9.50 69.60 -8.36
CA PHE A 385 9.59 69.65 -6.90
C PHE A 385 9.41 71.10 -6.40
N HIS A 386 9.90 72.09 -7.16
CA HIS A 386 9.66 73.51 -6.87
C HIS A 386 8.24 73.99 -7.25
N ALA A 387 7.62 73.43 -8.30
CA ALA A 387 6.23 73.70 -8.67
C ALA A 387 5.21 72.83 -7.90
N GLY A 388 5.61 71.63 -7.49
CA GLY A 388 4.80 70.63 -6.79
C GLY A 388 4.72 70.80 -5.27
N ASN A 389 5.52 71.72 -4.70
CA ASN A 389 5.33 72.17 -3.32
C ASN A 389 4.08 73.05 -3.13
N GLN A 390 3.28 73.29 -4.19
CA GLN A 390 1.97 73.94 -4.07
C GLN A 390 0.77 72.99 -4.24
N PHE A 391 0.96 71.74 -4.68
CA PHE A 391 -0.15 70.78 -4.82
C PHE A 391 0.33 69.34 -4.56
N PHE A 392 0.50 68.99 -3.29
CA PHE A 392 0.64 67.58 -2.90
C PHE A 392 -0.71 66.87 -3.10
N SER A 393 -0.78 65.95 -4.06
CA SER A 393 -1.94 65.08 -4.26
C SER A 393 -2.09 64.13 -3.06
N PRO A 394 -3.24 64.17 -2.33
CA PRO A 394 -3.51 63.27 -1.20
C PRO A 394 -3.41 61.78 -1.56
N PHE A 395 -3.51 61.44 -2.84
CA PHE A 395 -3.50 60.07 -3.34
C PHE A 395 -2.14 59.37 -3.18
N LEU A 396 -1.03 60.08 -3.40
CA LEU A 396 0.32 59.50 -3.26
C LEU A 396 0.70 59.28 -1.79
N LEU A 397 0.26 60.17 -0.90
CA LEU A 397 0.39 60.00 0.55
C LEU A 397 -0.47 58.83 1.05
N PHE A 398 -1.69 58.67 0.51
CA PHE A 398 -2.57 57.57 0.86
C PHE A 398 -2.04 56.21 0.38
N SER A 399 -1.43 56.14 -0.81
CA SER A 399 -0.81 54.92 -1.33
C SER A 399 0.36 54.46 -0.46
N LYS A 400 1.25 55.38 -0.09
CA LYS A 400 2.34 55.10 0.87
C LYS A 400 1.83 54.69 2.25
N TRP A 401 0.78 55.34 2.76
CA TRP A 401 0.18 54.98 4.05
C TRP A 401 -0.46 53.58 4.04
N ARG A 402 -1.09 53.20 2.92
CA ARG A 402 -1.69 51.86 2.74
C ARG A 402 -0.61 50.76 2.70
N GLU A 403 0.49 51.03 2.01
CA GLU A 403 1.65 50.14 1.92
C GLU A 403 2.37 50.00 3.27
N GLU A 404 2.57 51.10 4.00
CA GLU A 404 3.15 51.10 5.36
C GLU A 404 2.27 50.33 6.36
N LYS A 405 0.94 50.45 6.26
CA LYS A 405 -0.01 49.71 7.11
C LYS A 405 0.06 48.20 6.88
N LEU A 406 0.17 47.76 5.62
CA LEU A 406 0.35 46.35 5.28
C LEU A 406 1.68 45.80 5.83
N ARG A 407 2.77 46.57 5.72
CA ARG A 407 4.08 46.19 6.26
C ARG A 407 4.06 46.00 7.77
N LEU A 408 3.39 46.90 8.51
CA LEU A 408 3.25 46.80 9.96
C LEU A 408 2.42 45.58 10.38
N GLU A 409 1.40 45.19 9.62
CA GLU A 409 0.63 43.98 9.90
C GLU A 409 1.42 42.69 9.65
N THR A 410 2.21 42.63 8.57
CA THR A 410 3.08 41.48 8.29
C THR A 410 4.17 41.35 9.35
N GLU A 411 4.82 42.46 9.71
CA GLU A 411 5.87 42.49 10.74
C GLU A 411 5.32 42.08 12.11
N LYS A 412 4.09 42.50 12.47
CA LYS A 412 3.43 42.07 13.71
C LYS A 412 3.08 40.58 13.74
N ARG A 413 2.69 39.98 12.60
CA ARG A 413 2.45 38.53 12.52
C ARG A 413 3.78 37.76 12.62
N GLU A 414 4.81 38.22 11.92
CA GLU A 414 6.14 37.63 11.92
C GLU A 414 6.81 37.74 13.29
N GLU A 415 6.70 38.87 13.98
CA GLU A 415 7.22 39.07 15.34
C GLU A 415 6.54 38.13 16.35
N LYS A 416 5.22 37.90 16.22
CA LYS A 416 4.52 36.90 17.05
C LYS A 416 5.04 35.49 16.79
N LEU A 417 5.21 35.12 15.51
CA LEU A 417 5.75 33.83 15.13
C LEU A 417 7.18 33.65 15.67
N ARG A 418 8.01 34.70 15.55
CA ARG A 418 9.37 34.74 16.06
C ARG A 418 9.41 34.58 17.58
N ARG A 419 8.54 35.28 18.33
CA ARG A 419 8.43 35.10 19.79
C ARG A 419 8.00 33.68 20.18
N HIS A 420 7.06 33.08 19.46
CA HIS A 420 6.67 31.69 19.70
C HIS A 420 7.80 30.70 19.40
N ALA A 421 8.56 30.94 18.33
CA ALA A 421 9.74 30.16 17.99
C ALA A 421 10.87 30.33 19.02
N GLU A 422 11.14 31.56 19.47
CA GLU A 422 12.11 31.87 20.53
C GLU A 422 11.72 31.17 21.84
N LEU A 423 10.43 31.19 22.23
CA LEU A 423 9.93 30.47 23.41
C LEU A 423 10.04 28.94 23.28
N ALA A 424 9.88 28.39 22.07
CA ALA A 424 10.05 26.96 21.81
C ALA A 424 11.53 26.53 21.82
N MET A 425 12.45 27.43 21.45
CA MET A 425 13.90 27.19 21.44
C MET A 425 14.56 27.43 22.81
N THR A 426 13.95 28.23 23.69
CA THR A 426 14.43 28.33 25.07
C THR A 426 14.09 27.05 25.84
N GLU A 427 15.12 26.35 26.31
CA GLU A 427 14.94 25.17 27.17
C GLU A 427 14.03 25.52 28.36
N PRO A 428 13.04 24.66 28.70
CA PRO A 428 12.20 24.89 29.85
C PRO A 428 13.09 24.89 31.10
N LYS A 429 13.33 26.10 31.65
CA LYS A 429 13.94 26.24 32.97
C LYS A 429 13.10 25.42 33.93
N LYS A 430 13.69 24.35 34.49
CA LYS A 430 13.05 23.49 35.48
C LYS A 430 12.51 24.38 36.59
N ILE A 431 11.19 24.53 36.64
CA ILE A 431 10.51 25.35 37.64
C ILE A 431 10.57 24.56 38.94
N THR A 432 11.63 24.76 39.71
CA THR A 432 11.67 24.36 41.12
C THR A 432 10.62 25.16 41.88
N GLY A 433 9.47 24.52 42.12
CA GLY A 433 8.76 24.64 43.40
C GLY A 433 7.69 25.73 43.54
N ARG A 434 6.69 25.82 42.67
CA ARG A 434 5.36 26.35 43.05
C ARG A 434 4.22 25.56 42.41
N LYS A 435 3.36 24.97 43.24
CA LYS A 435 2.10 24.30 42.84
C LYS A 435 1.21 25.29 42.09
N LEU A 436 0.75 24.89 40.91
CA LEU A 436 -0.31 25.58 40.17
C LEU A 436 -1.64 25.40 40.93
N MET A 437 -2.22 26.48 41.44
CA MET A 437 -3.58 26.42 42.00
C MET A 437 -4.61 26.36 40.86
N GLN A 438 -5.45 25.33 40.89
CA GLN A 438 -6.68 25.27 40.08
C GLN A 438 -7.61 26.40 40.51
N ARG A 439 -7.92 27.33 39.60
CA ARG A 439 -9.02 28.28 39.77
C ARG A 439 -10.27 27.66 39.14
N TYR A 440 -11.14 27.10 39.97
CA TYR A 440 -12.54 26.87 39.62
C TYR A 440 -13.33 28.18 39.76
N MET A 441 -14.44 28.24 39.00
CA MET A 441 -15.55 29.21 39.01
C MET A 441 -15.53 30.27 37.89
N MET A 442 -16.13 29.91 36.75
CA MET A 442 -16.77 30.88 35.84
C MET A 442 -18.03 31.45 36.52
N PRO A 443 -18.31 32.76 36.44
CA PRO A 443 -19.54 33.32 36.97
C PRO A 443 -20.73 32.95 36.05
N VAL A 444 -21.76 32.39 36.66
CA VAL A 444 -23.06 32.10 36.05
C VAL A 444 -23.72 33.41 35.62
N VAL A 445 -23.79 33.67 34.32
CA VAL A 445 -24.58 34.77 33.74
C VAL A 445 -26.00 34.26 33.48
N LYS A 446 -26.99 34.89 34.15
CA LYS A 446 -28.42 34.60 33.96
C LYS A 446 -28.92 35.11 32.60
N PRO A 447 -29.88 34.43 31.95
CA PRO A 447 -30.36 34.81 30.62
C PRO A 447 -31.46 35.88 30.71
N LYS A 448 -31.42 36.89 29.83
CA LYS A 448 -32.61 37.65 29.43
C LYS A 448 -32.60 38.00 27.94
N THR A 449 -33.67 37.51 27.31
CA THR A 449 -34.47 38.08 26.21
C THR A 449 -33.90 38.13 24.79
N LYS A 450 -34.65 37.42 23.93
CA LYS A 450 -34.56 37.25 22.48
C LYS A 450 -34.82 38.56 21.73
N VAL A 451 -33.99 38.85 20.72
CA VAL A 451 -34.40 39.52 19.47
C VAL A 451 -33.62 38.86 18.32
N THR A 452 -34.37 38.39 17.33
CA THR A 452 -33.95 37.63 16.16
C THR A 452 -33.39 38.54 15.06
N VAL A 453 -32.22 38.21 14.50
CA VAL A 453 -31.91 38.32 13.06
C VAL A 453 -30.94 37.19 12.70
N GLU A 454 -31.35 36.33 11.77
CA GLU A 454 -30.56 35.22 11.23
C GLU A 454 -29.32 35.71 10.48
N VAL A 455 -28.16 35.13 10.80
CA VAL A 455 -27.06 34.94 9.85
C VAL A 455 -26.58 33.51 10.02
N THR A 456 -26.83 32.71 9.01
CA THR A 456 -26.37 31.33 8.84
C THR A 456 -24.85 31.25 8.96
N GLN A 457 -24.35 30.49 9.95
CA GLN A 457 -22.99 29.96 9.94
C GLN A 457 -23.08 28.45 10.15
N GLU A 458 -22.55 27.73 9.17
CA GLU A 458 -22.44 26.27 9.13
C GLU A 458 -21.58 25.75 10.30
N PRO A 459 -21.86 24.55 10.83
CA PRO A 459 -21.01 23.94 11.84
C PRO A 459 -19.72 23.43 11.17
N GLU A 460 -18.58 24.01 11.55
CA GLU A 460 -17.29 23.33 11.36
C GLU A 460 -17.32 22.04 12.19
N ASP A 461 -17.29 20.91 11.48
CA ASP A 461 -17.16 19.59 12.08
C ASP A 461 -15.86 19.50 12.89
N ASP A 462 -16.02 19.40 14.21
CA ASP A 462 -14.95 19.20 15.17
C ASP A 462 -14.35 17.79 14.99
N LEU A 463 -13.34 17.71 14.12
CA LEU A 463 -12.62 16.50 13.70
C LEU A 463 -11.98 15.69 14.84
N TYR A 464 -12.01 16.19 16.08
CA TYR A 464 -11.37 15.56 17.24
C TYR A 464 -12.30 14.69 18.08
N LYS A 465 -13.62 14.75 17.86
CA LYS A 465 -14.59 14.04 18.70
C LYS A 465 -14.63 12.53 18.48
N ASP A 466 -14.27 12.06 17.28
CA ASP A 466 -14.33 10.64 16.91
C ASP A 466 -13.05 9.84 17.24
N LEU A 467 -11.99 10.49 17.71
CA LEU A 467 -10.72 9.81 18.00
C LEU A 467 -10.64 9.22 19.42
N PHE A 468 -11.53 9.60 20.33
CA PHE A 468 -11.45 9.22 21.75
C PHE A 468 -12.78 8.84 22.42
N SER A 469 -13.82 8.55 21.66
CA SER A 469 -15.03 7.92 22.21
C SER A 469 -14.77 6.43 22.44
N GLU A 470 -14.17 6.11 23.60
CA GLU A 470 -14.27 4.77 24.19
C GLU A 470 -15.75 4.48 24.49
N SER A 471 -16.37 3.66 23.66
CA SER A 471 -17.68 3.08 23.93
C SER A 471 -17.54 1.88 24.87
N THR A 472 -17.98 2.06 26.11
CA THR A 472 -18.40 1.01 27.05
C THR A 472 -19.32 -0.02 26.42
#